data_AF-A0A2H5YME5-F1
#
_entry.id   AF-A0A2H5YME5-F1
#
_cell.length_a   1.000
_cell.length_b   1.000
_cell.length_c   1.000
_cell.angle_alpha   90.00
_cell.angle_beta   90.00
_cell.angle_gamma   90.00
#
_symmetry.space_group_name_H-M   'P 1'
#
loop_
_entity.id
_entity.type
_entity.pdbx_description
1 polymer ?
#
loop_
_entity_poly.entity_id
_entity_poly.type
_entity_poly.pdbx_seq_one_letter_code
_entity_poly.pdbx_strand_id
1 'polypeptide(L)'
;MLGAIDIGSSKVCTLLAEVTPEGELRLLGVGVASSQGIRKGLVENIKSTTEAIVASVERAERASGSRLSSAYVSISGNHLHSLNHRGVATLTGGRRSIRADDIQRALEDAQAVSLPTNREIIHVIPRSFILDGQDPVTDPIGMYGQRLDVEVHLVTGSVTAIQNLSRCLEEAGVQVEGLVACPLAAAEAVLEEEEKRQGVVVVDIGGGTTDLAVFVDGSPYHTASLPVGGYHFTHDLVLGLRIPFSVAEETKLRYGAVHPSRINGEESLDLESFGGQRVKSVPRRRLVEILQARAEEILEMVYLEVRRAGFDDMIAAGLVLTGGTASLPGLDELAEQLLRVPVRIGLPKGVYGLADAVSGPAFAASVGLLRWAAYTDGGFEGEAPRGGRRAFAAGGTLWERLQRWLKMLIPQ
;
A
#
# COMPACT_ATOMS: atom_id res chain seq x y z
N MET A 1 -0.37 -16.29 -15.38
CA MET A 1 0.56 -15.13 -15.36
C MET A 1 -0.13 -14.05 -14.57
N LEU A 2 0.58 -13.47 -13.60
CA LEU A 2 0.08 -12.44 -12.71
C LEU A 2 0.68 -11.10 -13.11
N GLY A 3 -0.17 -10.06 -13.09
CA GLY A 3 0.21 -8.68 -13.31
C GLY A 3 -0.04 -7.85 -12.07
N ALA A 4 0.92 -7.00 -11.72
CA ALA A 4 0.74 -5.96 -10.71
C ALA A 4 1.16 -4.61 -11.28
N ILE A 5 0.34 -3.58 -11.08
CA ILE A 5 0.67 -2.20 -11.44
C ILE A 5 0.55 -1.33 -10.19
N ASP A 6 1.70 -0.88 -9.70
CA ASP A 6 1.79 0.08 -8.61
C ASP A 6 1.87 1.50 -9.18
N ILE A 7 0.84 2.30 -8.93
CA ILE A 7 0.67 3.61 -9.56
C ILE A 7 0.89 4.72 -8.53
N GLY A 8 2.14 5.18 -8.41
CA GLY A 8 2.53 6.23 -7.49
C GLY A 8 2.61 7.63 -8.10
N SER A 9 2.70 8.65 -7.23
CA SER A 9 2.92 10.05 -7.67
C SER A 9 4.27 10.26 -8.36
N SER A 10 5.29 9.47 -8.01
CA SER A 10 6.64 9.61 -8.58
C SER A 10 6.96 8.61 -9.68
N LYS A 11 6.41 7.40 -9.61
CA LYS A 11 6.66 6.34 -10.59
C LYS A 11 5.43 5.46 -10.73
N VAL A 12 5.29 4.86 -11.91
CA VAL A 12 4.46 3.68 -12.12
C VAL A 12 5.38 2.47 -12.27
N CYS A 13 5.10 1.40 -11.53
CA CYS A 13 5.84 0.14 -11.58
C CYS A 13 4.91 -0.99 -11.99
N THR A 14 5.17 -1.61 -13.14
CA THR A 14 4.49 -2.82 -13.60
C THR A 14 5.39 -4.03 -13.40
N LEU A 15 4.87 -5.06 -12.75
CA LEU A 15 5.53 -6.34 -12.56
C LEU A 15 4.72 -7.46 -13.22
N LEU A 16 5.43 -8.35 -13.91
CA LEU A 16 4.88 -9.58 -14.48
C LEU A 16 5.54 -10.78 -13.82
N ALA A 17 4.73 -11.70 -13.33
CA ALA A 17 5.21 -12.90 -12.65
C ALA A 17 4.43 -14.15 -13.06
N GLU A 18 5.06 -15.30 -12.82
CA GLU A 18 4.38 -16.60 -12.79
C GLU A 18 4.49 -17.20 -11.39
N VAL A 19 3.49 -17.98 -11.01
CA VAL A 19 3.58 -18.85 -9.84
C VAL A 19 4.09 -20.19 -10.32
N THR A 20 5.19 -20.67 -9.74
CA THR A 20 5.79 -21.94 -10.15
C THR A 20 5.07 -23.12 -9.52
N PRO A 21 5.32 -24.36 -9.98
CA PRO A 21 4.69 -25.55 -9.40
C PRO A 21 4.93 -25.72 -7.90
N GLU A 22 6.05 -25.17 -7.39
CA GLU A 22 6.41 -25.15 -5.98
C GLU A 22 5.69 -24.04 -5.18
N GLY A 23 4.81 -23.28 -5.84
CA GLY A 23 4.08 -22.18 -5.24
C GLY A 23 4.92 -20.92 -5.06
N GLU A 24 6.07 -20.77 -5.71
CA GLU A 24 6.92 -19.58 -5.58
C GLU A 24 6.63 -18.53 -6.67
N LEU A 25 6.85 -17.25 -6.37
CA LEU A 25 6.64 -16.15 -7.33
C LEU A 25 7.92 -15.83 -8.10
N ARG A 26 7.94 -16.17 -9.39
CA ARG A 26 9.04 -15.86 -10.30
C ARG A 26 8.73 -14.60 -11.11
N LEU A 27 9.57 -13.57 -10.96
CA LEU A 27 9.49 -12.36 -11.77
C LEU A 27 10.01 -12.61 -13.18
N LEU A 28 9.15 -12.31 -14.17
CA LEU A 28 9.42 -12.45 -15.60
C LEU A 28 9.75 -11.09 -16.24
N GLY A 29 9.13 -10.01 -15.77
CA GLY A 29 9.33 -8.68 -16.33
C GLY A 29 9.10 -7.57 -15.31
N VAL A 30 9.92 -6.52 -15.41
CA VAL A 30 9.85 -5.33 -14.57
C VAL A 30 9.85 -4.11 -15.48
N GLY A 31 8.88 -3.22 -15.28
CA GLY A 31 8.77 -1.98 -16.03
C GLY A 31 8.49 -0.80 -15.11
N VAL A 32 9.40 0.17 -15.10
CA VAL A 32 9.26 1.37 -14.27
C VAL A 32 9.20 2.58 -15.18
N ALA A 33 8.26 3.49 -14.97
CA ALA A 33 8.15 4.77 -15.68
C ALA A 33 7.97 5.93 -14.68
N SER A 34 8.47 7.12 -15.02
CA SER A 34 8.25 8.33 -14.22
C SER A 34 6.79 8.75 -14.32
N SER A 35 6.20 9.18 -13.21
CA SER A 35 4.82 9.66 -13.13
C SER A 35 4.79 11.16 -12.87
N GLN A 36 3.87 11.86 -13.54
CA GLN A 36 3.62 13.29 -13.37
C GLN A 36 2.12 13.62 -13.33
N GLY A 37 1.25 12.65 -13.61
CA GLY A 37 -0.20 12.84 -13.66
C GLY A 37 -0.92 12.58 -12.34
N ILE A 38 -0.19 12.16 -11.30
CA ILE A 38 -0.75 11.79 -9.99
C ILE A 38 -0.18 12.68 -8.90
N ARG A 39 -1.07 13.18 -8.05
CA ARG A 39 -0.72 14.03 -6.92
C ARG A 39 -1.50 13.61 -5.70
N LYS A 40 -0.79 13.35 -4.59
CA LYS A 40 -1.39 12.94 -3.30
C LYS A 40 -2.34 11.73 -3.43
N GLY A 41 -1.98 10.77 -4.28
CA GLY A 41 -2.77 9.56 -4.55
C GLY A 41 -3.98 9.77 -5.47
N LEU A 42 -4.17 10.96 -6.04
CA LEU A 42 -5.28 11.26 -6.96
C LEU A 42 -4.76 11.52 -8.36
N VAL A 43 -5.50 11.06 -9.37
CA VAL A 43 -5.23 11.37 -10.77
C VAL A 43 -5.60 12.83 -11.04
N GLU A 44 -4.59 13.67 -11.24
CA GLU A 44 -4.73 15.10 -11.60
C GLU A 44 -4.80 15.29 -13.12
N ASN A 45 -4.08 14.44 -13.86
CA ASN A 45 -4.08 14.45 -15.32
C ASN A 45 -4.20 13.02 -15.88
N ILE A 46 -5.35 12.71 -16.49
CA ILE A 46 -5.64 11.39 -17.09
C ILE A 46 -4.59 11.04 -18.14
N LYS A 47 -4.32 11.94 -19.10
CA LYS A 47 -3.42 11.69 -20.22
C LYS A 47 -2.00 11.34 -19.75
N SER A 48 -1.41 12.18 -18.90
CA SER A 48 -0.04 11.95 -18.40
C SER A 48 0.06 10.70 -17.51
N THR A 49 -1.03 10.34 -16.82
CA THR A 49 -1.10 9.10 -16.03
C THR A 49 -1.17 7.87 -16.95
N THR A 50 -2.05 7.89 -17.95
CA THR A 50 -2.16 6.84 -18.98
C THR A 50 -0.82 6.63 -19.70
N GLU A 51 -0.14 7.71 -20.11
CA GLU A 51 1.19 7.63 -20.75
C GLU A 51 2.23 6.95 -19.85
N ALA A 52 2.25 7.27 -18.55
CA ALA A 52 3.16 6.63 -17.59
C ALA A 52 2.84 5.14 -17.40
N ILE A 53 1.54 4.78 -17.34
CA ILE A 53 1.10 3.38 -17.24
C ILE A 53 1.55 2.61 -18.48
N VAL A 54 1.19 3.09 -19.68
CA VAL A 54 1.59 2.47 -20.96
C VAL A 54 3.09 2.27 -21.02
N ALA A 55 3.89 3.30 -20.70
CA ALA A 55 5.34 3.21 -20.73
C ALA A 55 5.90 2.17 -19.73
N SER A 56 5.27 2.00 -18.57
CA SER A 56 5.66 0.96 -17.60
C SER A 56 5.28 -0.44 -18.07
N VAL A 57 4.07 -0.61 -18.63
CA VAL A 57 3.55 -1.88 -19.14
C VAL A 57 4.42 -2.35 -20.32
N GLU A 58 4.68 -1.50 -21.30
CA GLU A 58 5.53 -1.82 -22.46
C GLU A 58 6.96 -2.21 -22.06
N ARG A 59 7.50 -1.66 -20.97
CA ARG A 59 8.82 -2.07 -20.45
C ARG A 59 8.76 -3.46 -19.83
N ALA A 60 7.74 -3.74 -19.03
CA ALA A 60 7.53 -5.04 -18.39
C ALA A 60 7.27 -6.14 -19.44
N GLU A 61 6.40 -5.89 -20.42
CA GLU A 61 6.08 -6.83 -21.50
C GLU A 61 7.31 -7.15 -22.37
N ARG A 62 8.12 -6.14 -22.69
CA ARG A 62 9.38 -6.35 -23.43
C ARG A 62 10.38 -7.19 -22.64
N ALA A 63 10.46 -7.01 -21.33
CA ALA A 63 11.34 -7.78 -20.47
C ALA A 63 10.89 -9.25 -20.32
N SER A 64 9.57 -9.49 -20.24
CA SER A 64 8.99 -10.83 -20.07
C SER A 64 8.74 -11.59 -21.37
N GLY A 65 8.67 -10.89 -22.51
CA GLY A 65 8.21 -11.44 -23.78
C GLY A 65 6.71 -11.77 -23.82
N SER A 66 5.95 -11.34 -22.81
CA SER A 66 4.53 -11.68 -22.63
C SER A 66 3.67 -10.42 -22.54
N ARG A 67 2.44 -10.48 -23.05
CA ARG A 67 1.48 -9.36 -22.99
C ARG A 67 0.66 -9.36 -21.71
N LEU A 68 0.44 -8.17 -21.15
CA LEU A 68 -0.37 -7.95 -19.96
C LEU A 68 -1.80 -7.58 -20.36
N SER A 69 -2.76 -8.47 -20.11
CA SER A 69 -4.19 -8.20 -20.34
C SER A 69 -4.89 -7.62 -19.12
N SER A 70 -4.50 -8.06 -17.92
CA SER A 70 -5.16 -7.69 -16.67
C SER A 70 -4.18 -7.69 -15.50
N ALA A 71 -4.44 -6.84 -14.51
CA ALA A 71 -3.55 -6.68 -13.36
C ALA A 71 -4.29 -6.31 -12.07
N TYR A 72 -3.67 -6.66 -10.94
CA TYR A 72 -3.96 -6.05 -9.65
C TYR A 72 -3.26 -4.68 -9.55
N VAL A 73 -3.94 -3.69 -8.97
CA VAL A 73 -3.50 -2.31 -9.01
C VAL A 73 -3.49 -1.69 -7.62
N SER A 74 -2.43 -0.97 -7.26
CA SER A 74 -2.39 -0.25 -5.98
C SER A 74 -3.27 1.01 -6.04
N ILE A 75 -3.92 1.32 -4.91
CA ILE A 75 -4.59 2.59 -4.69
C ILE A 75 -4.11 3.18 -3.36
N SER A 76 -3.83 4.48 -3.37
CA SER A 76 -3.32 5.25 -2.23
C SER A 76 -3.97 6.63 -2.20
N GLY A 77 -3.81 7.38 -1.11
CA GLY A 77 -4.29 8.74 -0.97
C GLY A 77 -5.39 8.91 0.07
N ASN A 78 -5.55 10.16 0.51
CA ASN A 78 -6.43 10.55 1.62
C ASN A 78 -7.94 10.30 1.38
N HIS A 79 -8.33 9.84 0.19
CA HIS A 79 -9.69 9.41 -0.12
C HIS A 79 -9.99 8.00 0.40
N LEU A 80 -8.95 7.23 0.76
CA LEU A 80 -9.09 5.93 1.42
C LEU A 80 -9.40 6.12 2.90
N HIS A 81 -10.40 5.41 3.42
CA HIS A 81 -10.76 5.41 4.84
C HIS A 81 -11.02 3.97 5.27
N SER A 82 -10.60 3.64 6.47
CA SER A 82 -10.92 2.36 7.08
C SER A 82 -11.90 2.49 8.23
N LEU A 83 -12.63 1.41 8.50
CA LEU A 83 -13.48 1.28 9.67
C LEU A 83 -13.60 -0.20 10.04
N ASN A 84 -13.75 -0.47 11.34
CA ASN A 84 -14.01 -1.82 11.84
C ASN A 84 -15.51 -1.99 12.04
N HIS A 85 -16.05 -3.12 11.60
CA HIS A 85 -17.47 -3.42 11.71
C HIS A 85 -17.68 -4.88 12.13
N ARG A 86 -18.85 -5.18 12.71
CA ARG A 86 -19.22 -6.53 13.13
C ARG A 86 -20.45 -6.97 12.36
N GLY A 87 -20.38 -8.14 11.73
CA GLY A 87 -21.53 -8.82 11.14
C GLY A 87 -21.94 -10.04 11.93
N VAL A 88 -23.18 -10.49 11.74
CA VAL A 88 -23.78 -11.59 12.49
C VAL A 88 -24.53 -12.54 11.56
N ALA A 89 -24.31 -13.84 11.74
CA ALA A 89 -25.12 -14.89 11.14
C ALA A 89 -25.70 -15.82 12.20
N THR A 90 -27.03 -15.98 12.18
CA THR A 90 -27.72 -17.03 12.94
C THR A 90 -27.74 -18.33 12.14
N LEU A 91 -27.40 -19.44 12.79
CA LEU A 91 -27.40 -20.75 12.16
C LEU A 91 -28.81 -21.35 12.12
N THR A 92 -29.26 -21.69 10.91
CA THR A 92 -30.54 -22.37 10.70
C THR A 92 -30.50 -23.78 11.28
N GLY A 93 -31.52 -24.14 12.07
CA GLY A 93 -31.65 -25.47 12.69
C GLY A 93 -31.06 -25.59 14.11
N GLY A 94 -30.63 -24.49 14.72
CA GLY A 94 -30.07 -24.49 16.09
C GLY A 94 -28.57 -24.78 16.12
N ARG A 95 -28.10 -25.46 17.17
CA ARG A 95 -26.67 -25.72 17.38
C ARG A 95 -26.14 -26.74 16.37
N ARG A 96 -25.28 -26.31 15.46
CA ARG A 96 -24.63 -27.18 14.47
C ARG A 96 -23.21 -26.71 14.15
N SER A 97 -22.49 -27.49 13.35
CA SER A 97 -21.18 -27.09 12.87
C SER A 97 -21.26 -25.90 11.91
N ILE A 98 -20.33 -24.95 12.04
CA ILE A 98 -20.17 -23.81 11.14
C ILE A 98 -19.68 -24.31 9.78
N ARG A 99 -20.29 -23.80 8.71
CA ARG A 99 -19.94 -24.06 7.31
C ARG A 99 -19.44 -22.79 6.63
N ALA A 100 -18.79 -22.92 5.48
CA ALA A 100 -18.36 -21.78 4.67
C ALA A 100 -19.53 -20.82 4.34
N ASP A 101 -20.71 -21.35 4.06
CA ASP A 101 -21.92 -20.55 3.80
C ASP A 101 -22.34 -19.69 5.01
N ASP A 102 -22.06 -20.12 6.24
CA ASP A 102 -22.35 -19.33 7.44
C ASP A 102 -21.40 -18.14 7.57
N ILE A 103 -20.12 -18.37 7.27
CA ILE A 103 -19.10 -17.32 7.19
C ILE A 103 -19.49 -16.29 6.13
N GLN A 104 -19.87 -16.76 4.94
CA GLN A 104 -20.28 -15.89 3.85
C GLN A 104 -21.48 -15.00 4.24
N ARG A 105 -22.51 -15.58 4.87
CA ARG A 105 -23.65 -14.79 5.37
C ARG A 105 -23.24 -13.77 6.44
N ALA A 106 -22.34 -14.14 7.36
CA ALA A 106 -21.85 -13.22 8.38
C ALA A 106 -21.05 -12.06 7.75
N LEU A 107 -20.25 -12.35 6.72
CA LEU A 107 -19.48 -11.34 5.97
C LEU A 107 -20.37 -10.43 5.13
N GLU A 108 -21.46 -10.95 4.57
CA GLU A 108 -22.46 -10.14 3.85
C GLU A 108 -23.14 -9.15 4.79
N ASP A 109 -23.53 -9.60 5.98
CA ASP A 109 -24.07 -8.73 7.03
C ASP A 109 -23.04 -7.70 7.51
N ALA A 110 -21.78 -8.11 7.69
CA ALA A 110 -20.69 -7.20 8.06
C ALA A 110 -20.43 -6.11 7.02
N GLN A 111 -20.73 -6.37 5.75
CA GLN A 111 -20.61 -5.41 4.64
C GLN A 111 -21.83 -4.48 4.50
N ALA A 112 -22.94 -4.76 5.18
CA ALA A 112 -24.16 -3.96 5.15
C ALA A 112 -24.04 -2.65 5.96
N VAL A 113 -22.88 -2.00 5.88
CA VAL A 113 -22.61 -0.68 6.47
C VAL A 113 -23.24 0.42 5.62
N SER A 114 -23.82 1.41 6.30
CA SER A 114 -24.34 2.61 5.62
C SER A 114 -23.17 3.48 5.16
N LEU A 115 -22.81 3.35 3.88
CA LEU A 115 -21.80 4.18 3.26
C LEU A 115 -22.44 5.35 2.50
N PRO A 116 -21.80 6.53 2.51
CA PRO A 116 -22.15 7.60 1.58
C PRO A 116 -22.13 7.12 0.13
N THR A 117 -23.02 7.64 -0.71
CA THR A 117 -23.17 7.22 -2.12
C THR A 117 -21.93 7.48 -2.99
N ASN A 118 -21.01 8.32 -2.53
CA ASN A 118 -19.75 8.63 -3.22
C ASN A 118 -18.58 7.75 -2.75
N ARG A 119 -18.83 6.71 -1.95
CA ARG A 119 -17.83 5.75 -1.48
C ARG A 119 -18.20 4.33 -1.83
N GLU A 120 -17.18 3.50 -2.03
CA GLU A 120 -17.34 2.07 -2.23
C GLU A 120 -16.32 1.28 -1.41
N ILE A 121 -16.66 0.03 -1.11
CA ILE A 121 -15.79 -0.90 -0.38
C ILE A 121 -14.76 -1.47 -1.35
N ILE A 122 -13.49 -1.35 -0.97
CA ILE A 122 -12.35 -1.92 -1.68
C ILE A 122 -11.93 -3.23 -1.02
N HIS A 123 -11.81 -3.25 0.32
CA HIS A 123 -11.40 -4.43 1.09
C HIS A 123 -12.41 -4.78 2.17
N VAL A 124 -12.60 -6.09 2.36
CA VAL A 124 -13.30 -6.70 3.47
C VAL A 124 -12.38 -7.75 4.05
N ILE A 125 -11.74 -7.44 5.17
CA ILE A 125 -10.72 -8.32 5.77
C ILE A 125 -11.27 -8.87 7.09
N PRO A 126 -11.61 -10.17 7.15
CA PRO A 126 -11.99 -10.81 8.41
C PRO A 126 -10.81 -10.78 9.38
N ARG A 127 -11.09 -10.41 10.63
CA ARG A 127 -10.09 -10.38 11.71
C ARG A 127 -10.27 -11.52 12.70
N SER A 128 -11.51 -11.69 13.16
CA SER A 128 -11.85 -12.72 14.13
C SER A 128 -13.30 -13.15 13.98
N PHE A 129 -13.58 -14.35 14.47
CA PHE A 129 -14.91 -14.92 14.56
C PHE A 129 -15.25 -15.18 16.01
N ILE A 130 -16.49 -14.89 16.41
CA ILE A 130 -16.95 -15.10 17.78
C ILE A 130 -18.16 -16.03 17.71
N LEU A 131 -18.07 -17.18 18.38
CA LEU A 131 -19.17 -18.14 18.45
C LEU A 131 -19.89 -17.99 19.79
N ASP A 132 -21.21 -17.81 19.75
CA ASP A 132 -22.07 -17.77 20.95
C ASP A 132 -21.55 -16.85 22.08
N GLY A 133 -20.88 -15.74 21.71
CA GLY A 133 -20.33 -14.75 22.66
C GLY A 133 -19.08 -15.20 23.43
N GLN A 134 -18.42 -16.28 23.01
CA GLN A 134 -17.17 -16.77 23.60
C GLN A 134 -15.95 -16.00 23.08
N ASP A 135 -14.76 -16.43 23.50
CA ASP A 135 -13.49 -15.86 23.03
C ASP A 135 -13.34 -15.93 21.50
N PRO A 136 -12.70 -14.94 20.86
CA PRO A 136 -12.53 -14.92 19.41
C PRO A 136 -11.65 -16.07 18.90
N VAL A 137 -12.01 -16.63 17.75
CA VAL A 137 -11.28 -17.66 17.02
C VAL A 137 -10.91 -17.18 15.62
N THR A 138 -9.84 -17.71 15.04
CA THR A 138 -9.37 -17.35 13.69
C THR A 138 -10.03 -18.16 12.58
N ASP A 139 -10.32 -19.45 12.82
CA ASP A 139 -11.02 -20.33 11.89
C ASP A 139 -12.19 -21.04 12.60
N PRO A 140 -13.44 -20.65 12.31
CA PRO A 140 -14.61 -21.22 12.97
C PRO A 140 -15.12 -22.48 12.25
N ILE A 141 -14.59 -22.86 11.08
CA ILE A 141 -15.14 -23.96 10.27
C ILE A 141 -15.08 -25.28 11.06
N GLY A 142 -16.21 -25.97 11.12
CA GLY A 142 -16.35 -27.22 11.87
C GLY A 142 -16.61 -27.06 13.37
N MET A 143 -16.42 -25.87 13.95
CA MET A 143 -16.81 -25.60 15.33
C MET A 143 -18.34 -25.58 15.48
N TYR A 144 -18.87 -25.85 16.68
CA TYR A 144 -20.31 -25.91 16.92
C TYR A 144 -20.82 -24.66 17.61
N GLY A 145 -21.81 -23.99 17.00
CA GLY A 145 -22.46 -22.81 17.58
C GLY A 145 -23.89 -22.62 17.08
N GLN A 146 -24.57 -21.63 17.65
CA GLN A 146 -25.89 -21.17 17.20
C GLN A 146 -25.84 -19.80 16.52
N ARG A 147 -24.86 -18.99 16.92
CA ARG A 147 -24.60 -17.65 16.39
C ARG A 147 -23.11 -17.52 16.07
N LEU A 148 -22.84 -17.00 14.87
CA LEU A 148 -21.51 -16.65 14.40
C LEU A 148 -21.46 -15.13 14.22
N ASP A 149 -20.60 -14.47 14.95
CA ASP A 149 -20.25 -13.08 14.70
C ASP A 149 -18.89 -13.02 13.99
N VAL A 150 -18.71 -12.04 13.11
CA VAL A 150 -17.43 -11.77 12.44
C VAL A 150 -17.06 -10.31 12.65
N GLU A 151 -15.83 -10.06 13.06
CA GLU A 151 -15.24 -8.72 13.04
C GLU A 151 -14.45 -8.54 11.75
N VAL A 152 -14.74 -7.47 11.02
CA VAL A 152 -14.09 -7.14 9.74
C VAL A 152 -13.42 -5.77 9.81
N HIS A 153 -12.28 -5.66 9.16
CA HIS A 153 -11.68 -4.41 8.76
C HIS A 153 -12.13 -4.07 7.34
N LEU A 154 -12.86 -2.97 7.19
CA LEU A 154 -13.30 -2.47 5.89
C LEU A 154 -12.38 -1.35 5.45
N VAL A 155 -11.98 -1.37 4.17
CA VAL A 155 -11.34 -0.21 3.52
C VAL A 155 -12.26 0.27 2.43
N THR A 156 -12.54 1.56 2.43
CA THR A 156 -13.40 2.22 1.45
C THR A 156 -12.63 3.30 0.71
N GLY A 157 -13.00 3.58 -0.54
CA GLY A 157 -12.44 4.67 -1.34
C GLY A 157 -13.52 5.54 -1.97
N SER A 158 -13.10 6.69 -2.50
CA SER A 158 -13.95 7.53 -3.33
C SER A 158 -14.21 6.86 -4.67
N VAL A 159 -15.49 6.74 -5.04
CA VAL A 159 -15.93 6.22 -6.34
C VAL A 159 -15.28 6.99 -7.49
N THR A 160 -15.20 8.32 -7.39
CA THR A 160 -14.59 9.17 -8.42
C THR A 160 -13.09 8.90 -8.58
N ALA A 161 -12.36 8.74 -7.47
CA ALA A 161 -10.93 8.44 -7.53
C ALA A 161 -10.68 7.07 -8.20
N ILE A 162 -11.48 6.07 -7.85
CA ILE A 162 -11.42 4.72 -8.42
C ILE A 162 -11.75 4.75 -9.91
N GLN A 163 -12.83 5.42 -10.31
CA GLN A 163 -13.22 5.54 -11.72
C GLN A 163 -12.15 6.22 -12.58
N ASN A 164 -11.54 7.30 -12.07
CA ASN A 164 -10.47 7.99 -12.79
C ASN A 164 -9.24 7.09 -12.97
N LEU A 165 -8.88 6.31 -11.95
CA LEU A 165 -7.77 5.36 -12.02
C LEU A 165 -8.07 4.23 -13.01
N SER A 166 -9.24 3.59 -12.89
CA SER A 166 -9.68 2.51 -13.78
C SER A 166 -9.71 2.96 -15.24
N ARG A 167 -10.19 4.19 -15.50
CA ARG A 167 -10.18 4.77 -16.84
C ARG A 167 -8.77 4.87 -17.43
N CYS A 168 -7.78 5.31 -16.65
CA CYS A 168 -6.39 5.36 -17.14
C CYS A 168 -5.84 3.97 -17.50
N LEU A 169 -6.23 2.92 -16.77
CA LEU A 169 -5.83 1.55 -17.04
C LEU A 169 -6.53 0.98 -18.28
N GLU A 170 -7.83 1.23 -18.43
CA GLU A 170 -8.60 0.86 -19.60
C GLU A 170 -8.04 1.53 -20.87
N GLU A 171 -7.72 2.83 -20.82
CA GLU A 171 -7.08 3.56 -21.93
C GLU A 171 -5.66 3.03 -22.23
N ALA A 172 -4.98 2.44 -21.23
CA ALA A 172 -3.70 1.75 -21.41
C ALA A 172 -3.85 0.28 -21.90
N GLY A 173 -5.07 -0.21 -22.08
CA GLY A 173 -5.36 -1.56 -22.55
C GLY A 173 -5.24 -2.65 -21.47
N VAL A 174 -5.27 -2.28 -20.18
CA VAL A 174 -5.16 -3.22 -19.06
C VAL A 174 -6.47 -3.27 -18.27
N GLN A 175 -7.04 -4.47 -18.11
CA GLN A 175 -8.20 -4.69 -17.25
C GLN A 175 -7.80 -4.74 -15.77
N VAL A 176 -8.57 -4.09 -14.90
CA VAL A 176 -8.36 -4.15 -13.45
C VAL A 176 -8.99 -5.42 -12.89
N GLU A 177 -8.15 -6.35 -12.40
CA GLU A 177 -8.61 -7.56 -11.67
C GLU A 177 -9.08 -7.19 -10.26
N GLY A 178 -8.30 -6.37 -9.58
CA GLY A 178 -8.58 -5.94 -8.21
C GLY A 178 -7.77 -4.71 -7.80
N LEU A 179 -8.34 -3.93 -6.90
CA LEU A 179 -7.68 -2.78 -6.29
C LEU A 179 -7.18 -3.15 -4.90
N VAL A 180 -5.93 -2.83 -4.59
CA VAL A 180 -5.33 -3.10 -3.29
C VAL A 180 -4.85 -1.81 -2.65
N ALA A 181 -5.22 -1.58 -1.39
CA ALA A 181 -4.73 -0.40 -0.69
C ALA A 181 -3.20 -0.54 -0.51
N CYS A 182 -2.46 0.49 -0.91
CA CYS A 182 -0.99 0.49 -0.91
C CYS A 182 -0.35 -0.02 0.40
N PRO A 183 -0.79 0.40 1.60
CA PRO A 183 -0.15 -0.06 2.83
C PRO A 183 -0.46 -1.53 3.15
N LEU A 184 -1.60 -2.06 2.70
CA LEU A 184 -1.92 -3.49 2.80
C LEU A 184 -1.09 -4.31 1.82
N ALA A 185 -0.90 -3.83 0.59
CA ALA A 185 0.00 -4.46 -0.36
C ALA A 185 1.43 -4.48 0.19
N ALA A 186 1.97 -3.33 0.60
CA ALA A 186 3.31 -3.21 1.15
C ALA A 186 3.54 -4.15 2.33
N ALA A 187 2.56 -4.29 3.24
CA ALA A 187 2.59 -5.22 4.36
C ALA A 187 2.92 -6.66 3.94
N GLU A 188 2.32 -7.14 2.84
CA GLU A 188 2.53 -8.50 2.35
C GLU A 188 3.97 -8.78 1.91
N ALA A 189 4.72 -7.74 1.52
CA ALA A 189 6.09 -7.89 1.06
C ALA A 189 7.14 -7.71 2.16
N VAL A 190 6.83 -6.96 3.22
CA VAL A 190 7.86 -6.49 4.19
C VAL A 190 7.64 -6.92 5.63
N LEU A 191 6.43 -7.33 6.01
CA LEU A 191 6.11 -7.75 7.37
C LEU A 191 6.22 -9.27 7.52
N GLU A 192 6.80 -9.68 8.63
CA GLU A 192 6.78 -11.07 9.08
C GLU A 192 5.50 -11.36 9.88
N GLU A 193 5.04 -12.62 9.85
CA GLU A 193 3.81 -13.01 10.56
C GLU A 193 3.90 -12.80 12.08
N GLU A 194 5.09 -12.91 12.66
CA GLU A 194 5.30 -12.63 14.09
C GLU A 194 5.14 -11.14 14.41
N GLU A 195 5.59 -10.24 13.53
CA GLU A 195 5.41 -8.80 13.73
C GLU A 195 3.92 -8.44 13.66
N LYS A 196 3.18 -9.02 12.70
CA LYS A 196 1.72 -8.83 12.59
C LYS A 196 1.00 -9.29 13.87
N ARG A 197 1.46 -10.37 14.51
CA ARG A 197 0.90 -10.91 15.76
C ARG A 197 1.19 -10.02 16.97
N GLN A 198 2.45 -9.62 17.15
CA GLN A 198 2.88 -8.79 18.30
C GLN A 198 2.43 -7.33 18.20
N GLY A 199 1.95 -6.93 17.03
CA GLY A 199 1.45 -5.60 16.76
C GLY A 199 2.53 -4.73 16.13
N VAL A 200 2.28 -4.29 14.90
CA VAL A 200 3.26 -3.55 14.09
C VAL A 200 2.54 -2.53 13.22
N VAL A 201 3.20 -1.41 12.95
CA VAL A 201 2.75 -0.45 11.94
C VAL A 201 3.68 -0.53 10.74
N VAL A 202 3.11 -0.76 9.56
CA VAL A 202 3.83 -0.55 8.30
C VAL A 202 3.56 0.86 7.79
N VAL A 203 4.60 1.56 7.36
CA VAL A 203 4.51 2.93 6.83
C VAL A 203 5.26 3.02 5.52
N ASP A 204 4.52 3.19 4.42
CA ASP A 204 5.04 3.43 3.09
C ASP A 204 5.15 4.93 2.83
N ILE A 205 6.37 5.46 2.88
CA ILE A 205 6.65 6.88 2.61
C ILE A 205 7.02 7.05 1.14
N GLY A 206 5.98 7.20 0.31
CA GLY A 206 6.09 7.42 -1.14
C GLY A 206 6.49 8.84 -1.51
N GLY A 207 6.29 9.20 -2.78
CA GLY A 207 6.60 10.55 -3.29
C GLY A 207 5.56 11.61 -2.89
N GLY A 208 4.27 11.30 -3.03
CA GLY A 208 3.18 12.23 -2.77
C GLY A 208 2.34 11.91 -1.52
N THR A 209 2.48 10.70 -0.99
CA THR A 209 1.68 10.16 0.13
C THR A 209 2.57 9.40 1.10
N THR A 210 2.08 9.29 2.33
CA THR A 210 2.59 8.40 3.37
C THR A 210 1.42 7.54 3.78
N ASP A 211 1.45 6.27 3.39
CA ASP A 211 0.38 5.32 3.60
C ASP A 211 0.74 4.39 4.76
N LEU A 212 -0.20 4.09 5.64
CA LEU A 212 0.07 3.24 6.81
C LEU A 212 -1.04 2.24 7.09
N ALA A 213 -0.65 1.10 7.65
CA ALA A 213 -1.56 0.11 8.21
C ALA A 213 -1.04 -0.38 9.57
N VAL A 214 -1.95 -0.49 10.52
CA VAL A 214 -1.68 -1.04 11.86
C VAL A 214 -2.19 -2.47 11.90
N PHE A 215 -1.30 -3.40 12.22
CA PHE A 215 -1.63 -4.81 12.44
C PHE A 215 -1.59 -5.11 13.92
N VAL A 216 -2.57 -5.89 14.40
CA VAL A 216 -2.69 -6.41 15.77
C VAL A 216 -3.27 -7.82 15.67
N ASP A 217 -2.75 -8.77 16.44
CA ASP A 217 -3.19 -10.18 16.43
C ASP A 217 -3.23 -10.80 15.02
N GLY A 218 -2.26 -10.42 14.17
CA GLY A 218 -2.14 -10.92 12.81
C GLY A 218 -3.03 -10.21 11.78
N SER A 219 -3.86 -9.25 12.20
CA SER A 219 -4.85 -8.61 11.32
C SER A 219 -4.78 -7.09 11.26
N PRO A 220 -5.15 -6.47 10.12
CA PRO A 220 -5.20 -5.02 10.03
C PRO A 220 -6.36 -4.47 10.86
N TYR A 221 -6.08 -3.47 11.68
CA TYR A 221 -7.03 -2.77 12.54
C TYR A 221 -7.26 -1.33 12.10
N HIS A 222 -6.25 -0.71 11.49
CA HIS A 222 -6.31 0.65 10.95
C HIS A 222 -5.58 0.72 9.63
N THR A 223 -6.14 1.46 8.68
CA THR A 223 -5.50 1.82 7.41
C THR A 223 -5.76 3.28 7.12
N ALA A 224 -4.71 4.04 6.82
CA ALA A 224 -4.80 5.48 6.54
C ALA A 224 -3.77 5.93 5.50
N SER A 225 -4.01 7.13 4.96
CA SER A 225 -3.10 7.77 4.00
C SER A 225 -2.99 9.26 4.29
N LEU A 226 -1.77 9.73 4.48
CA LEU A 226 -1.44 11.12 4.73
C LEU A 226 -0.94 11.76 3.42
N PRO A 227 -1.43 12.96 3.04
CA PRO A 227 -1.08 13.61 1.77
C PRO A 227 0.29 14.33 1.80
N VAL A 228 1.29 13.67 2.37
CA VAL A 228 2.66 14.13 2.63
C VAL A 228 3.65 13.02 2.27
N GLY A 229 4.86 13.35 1.81
CA GLY A 229 5.81 12.34 1.33
C GLY A 229 7.09 12.95 0.76
N GLY A 230 7.85 12.17 0.01
CA GLY A 230 9.16 12.51 -0.54
C GLY A 230 9.27 13.83 -1.30
N TYR A 231 8.20 14.30 -1.96
CA TYR A 231 8.16 15.59 -2.64
C TYR A 231 8.15 16.79 -1.70
N HIS A 232 7.70 16.63 -0.46
CA HIS A 232 7.75 17.70 0.53
C HIS A 232 9.19 17.96 0.98
N PHE A 233 10.02 16.92 1.11
CA PHE A 233 11.47 17.07 1.32
C PHE A 233 12.11 17.89 0.20
N THR A 234 11.78 17.56 -1.05
CA THR A 234 12.32 18.25 -2.22
C THR A 234 11.87 19.71 -2.27
N HIS A 235 10.60 19.97 -1.94
CA HIS A 235 10.07 21.33 -1.89
C HIS A 235 10.75 22.17 -0.80
N ASP A 236 11.01 21.59 0.37
CA ASP A 236 11.73 22.28 1.43
C ASP A 236 13.17 22.62 1.03
N LEU A 237 13.84 21.74 0.28
CA LEU A 237 15.16 22.05 -0.29
C LEU A 237 15.09 23.17 -1.33
N VAL A 238 14.06 23.20 -2.19
CA VAL A 238 13.84 24.31 -3.14
C VAL A 238 13.74 25.63 -2.38
N LEU A 239 12.92 25.69 -1.33
CA LEU A 239 12.72 26.90 -0.54
C LEU A 239 13.96 27.27 0.30
N GLY A 240 14.54 26.29 1.00
CA GLY A 240 15.65 26.49 1.93
C GLY A 240 16.99 26.77 1.25
N LEU A 241 17.23 26.18 0.07
CA LEU A 241 18.48 26.35 -0.68
C LEU A 241 18.37 27.33 -1.86
N ARG A 242 17.14 27.63 -2.31
CA ARG A 242 16.82 28.49 -3.46
C ARG A 242 17.37 27.94 -4.79
N ILE A 243 17.10 26.66 -5.04
CA ILE A 243 17.52 25.92 -6.23
C ILE A 243 16.31 25.34 -6.99
N PRO A 244 16.41 25.04 -8.29
CA PRO A 244 15.33 24.40 -9.05
C PRO A 244 14.94 23.03 -8.48
N PHE A 245 13.69 22.60 -8.70
CA PHE A 245 13.17 21.33 -8.18
C PHE A 245 13.96 20.11 -8.66
N SER A 246 14.36 20.07 -9.93
CA SER A 246 15.17 18.98 -10.48
C SER A 246 16.51 18.84 -9.76
N VAL A 247 17.20 19.98 -9.53
CA VAL A 247 18.46 20.04 -8.79
C VAL A 247 18.24 19.62 -7.33
N ALA A 248 17.16 20.07 -6.69
CA ALA A 248 16.82 19.67 -5.33
C ALA A 248 16.57 18.15 -5.21
N GLU A 249 15.82 17.55 -6.14
CA GLU A 249 15.54 16.11 -6.14
C GLU A 249 16.83 15.32 -6.33
N GLU A 250 17.64 15.70 -7.31
CA GLU A 250 18.93 15.07 -7.57
C GLU A 250 19.86 15.17 -6.36
N THR A 251 19.93 16.34 -5.73
CA THR A 251 20.78 16.57 -4.56
C THR A 251 20.30 15.76 -3.36
N LYS A 252 18.97 15.67 -3.14
CA LYS A 252 18.36 14.81 -2.11
C LYS A 252 18.73 13.35 -2.30
N LEU A 253 18.58 12.84 -3.53
CA LEU A 253 18.88 11.44 -3.86
C LEU A 253 20.37 11.10 -3.72
N ARG A 254 21.27 12.02 -4.08
CA ARG A 254 22.72 11.78 -4.06
C ARG A 254 23.36 12.02 -2.68
N TYR A 255 22.94 13.05 -1.95
CA TYR A 255 23.64 13.55 -0.77
C TYR A 255 22.79 13.59 0.51
N GLY A 256 21.51 13.21 0.42
CA GLY A 256 20.56 13.22 1.53
C GLY A 256 20.96 12.31 2.69
N ALA A 257 20.58 12.75 3.89
CA ALA A 257 20.63 12.01 5.16
C ALA A 257 19.71 12.75 6.16
N VAL A 258 19.50 12.19 7.35
CA VAL A 258 18.71 12.85 8.41
C VAL A 258 19.47 13.13 9.72
N HIS A 259 20.79 12.90 9.76
CA HIS A 259 21.61 13.20 10.93
C HIS A 259 22.71 14.23 10.62
N PRO A 260 22.45 15.54 10.80
CA PRO A 260 23.42 16.61 10.54
C PRO A 260 24.70 16.48 11.37
N SER A 261 24.62 15.88 12.55
CA SER A 261 25.76 15.63 13.44
C SER A 261 26.80 14.66 12.85
N ARG A 262 26.41 13.83 11.88
CA ARG A 262 27.30 12.88 11.19
C ARG A 262 27.94 13.45 9.92
N ILE A 263 27.61 14.69 9.55
CA ILE A 263 28.13 15.33 8.34
C ILE A 263 29.37 16.16 8.68
N ASN A 264 30.42 16.01 7.87
CA ASN A 264 31.62 16.83 7.99
C ASN A 264 31.26 18.30 7.72
N GLY A 265 31.60 19.20 8.66
CA GLY A 265 31.30 20.63 8.56
C GLY A 265 31.97 21.34 7.38
N GLU A 266 33.05 20.77 6.84
CA GLU A 266 33.77 21.31 5.68
C GLU A 266 33.16 20.88 4.33
N GLU A 267 32.28 19.87 4.33
CA GLU A 267 31.68 19.35 3.10
C GLU A 267 30.67 20.34 2.51
N SER A 268 30.93 20.79 1.28
CA SER A 268 30.08 21.71 0.54
C SER A 268 29.68 21.15 -0.82
N LEU A 269 28.50 21.54 -1.28
CA LEU A 269 27.87 21.12 -2.52
C LEU A 269 27.75 22.34 -3.43
N ASP A 270 28.20 22.19 -4.67
CA ASP A 270 28.07 23.21 -5.69
C ASP A 270 26.79 22.96 -6.49
N LEU A 271 25.79 23.84 -6.30
CA LEU A 271 24.44 23.65 -6.82
C LEU A 271 24.06 24.76 -7.80
N GLU A 272 23.43 24.38 -8.90
CA GLU A 272 22.89 25.33 -9.86
C GLU A 272 21.71 26.11 -9.26
N SER A 273 21.78 27.43 -9.33
CA SER A 273 20.70 28.32 -8.91
C SER A 273 19.72 28.58 -10.06
N PHE A 274 18.56 29.15 -9.74
CA PHE A 274 17.59 29.61 -10.74
C PHE A 274 18.25 30.50 -11.80
N GLY A 275 17.95 30.24 -13.08
CA GLY A 275 18.54 30.96 -14.21
C GLY A 275 19.85 30.37 -14.75
N GLY A 276 20.31 29.22 -14.24
CA GLY A 276 21.32 28.34 -14.85
C GLY A 276 22.76 28.85 -14.94
N GLN A 277 22.99 30.14 -14.68
CA GLN A 277 24.32 30.76 -14.85
C GLN A 277 25.11 30.93 -13.55
N ARG A 278 24.49 30.69 -12.39
CA ARG A 278 25.13 30.86 -11.09
C ARG A 278 25.16 29.54 -10.32
N VAL A 279 26.38 29.08 -10.03
CA VAL A 279 26.63 27.98 -9.10
C VAL A 279 26.76 28.57 -7.70
N LYS A 280 26.04 27.99 -6.74
CA LYS A 280 26.05 28.38 -5.34
C LYS A 280 26.65 27.24 -4.53
N SER A 281 27.67 27.53 -3.74
CA SER A 281 28.22 26.57 -2.79
C SER A 281 27.37 26.57 -1.51
N VAL A 282 26.91 25.39 -1.10
CA VAL A 282 26.03 25.17 0.05
C VAL A 282 26.64 24.09 0.95
N PRO A 283 26.81 24.33 2.27
CA PRO A 283 27.24 23.27 3.19
C PRO A 283 26.29 22.08 3.15
N ARG A 284 26.80 20.85 2.96
CA ARG A 284 25.95 19.65 2.93
C ARG A 284 25.16 19.50 4.22
N ARG A 285 25.74 19.90 5.36
CA ARG A 285 25.05 19.92 6.65
C ARG A 285 23.72 20.68 6.60
N ARG A 286 23.66 21.80 5.87
CA ARG A 286 22.43 22.59 5.73
C ARG A 286 21.33 21.85 4.99
N LEU A 287 21.67 21.07 3.97
CA LEU A 287 20.74 20.18 3.28
C LEU A 287 20.18 19.13 4.24
N VAL A 288 21.06 18.50 5.03
CA VAL A 288 20.68 17.44 5.98
C VAL A 288 19.81 18.00 7.11
N GLU A 289 20.05 19.22 7.59
CA GLU A 289 19.17 19.91 8.57
C GLU A 289 17.74 20.08 8.05
N ILE A 290 17.59 20.48 6.77
CA ILE A 290 16.27 20.64 6.14
C ILE A 290 15.57 19.28 6.02
N LEU A 291 16.30 18.25 5.59
CA LEU A 291 15.75 16.90 5.44
C LEU A 291 15.35 16.28 6.77
N GLN A 292 16.15 16.46 7.82
CA GLN A 292 15.82 15.99 9.17
C GLN A 292 14.50 16.61 9.65
N ALA A 293 14.35 17.93 9.54
CA ALA A 293 13.14 18.61 10.01
C ALA A 293 11.87 18.08 9.32
N ARG A 294 11.93 17.82 8.00
CA ARG A 294 10.81 17.21 7.27
C ARG A 294 10.57 15.75 7.66
N ALA A 295 11.62 14.98 7.92
CA ALA A 295 11.48 13.61 8.39
C ALA A 295 10.79 13.56 9.76
N GLU A 296 11.22 14.40 10.70
CA GLU A 296 10.60 14.55 12.03
C GLU A 296 9.11 14.87 11.90
N GLU A 297 8.75 15.85 11.07
CA GLU A 297 7.34 16.23 10.87
C GLU A 297 6.48 15.07 10.32
N ILE A 298 7.00 14.31 9.34
CA ILE A 298 6.27 13.15 8.80
C ILE A 298 6.11 12.04 9.85
N LEU A 299 7.16 11.75 10.60
CA LEU A 299 7.13 10.74 11.65
C LEU A 299 6.18 11.13 12.80
N GLU A 300 6.14 12.41 13.17
CA GLU A 300 5.15 12.95 14.11
C GLU A 300 3.72 12.81 13.59
N MET A 301 3.46 13.11 12.32
CA MET A 301 2.13 12.92 11.72
C MET A 301 1.70 11.45 11.70
N VAL A 302 2.61 10.53 11.39
CA VAL A 302 2.37 9.07 11.48
C VAL A 302 2.00 8.67 12.91
N TYR A 303 2.78 9.10 13.90
CA TYR A 303 2.52 8.79 15.30
C TYR A 303 1.16 9.33 15.77
N LEU A 304 0.84 10.57 15.42
CA LEU A 304 -0.45 11.18 15.75
C LEU A 304 -1.62 10.42 15.10
N GLU A 305 -1.45 9.91 13.89
CA GLU A 305 -2.48 9.11 13.22
C GLU A 305 -2.72 7.77 13.94
N VAL A 306 -1.65 7.04 14.27
CA VAL A 306 -1.74 5.77 15.02
C VAL A 306 -2.39 5.98 16.39
N ARG A 307 -1.98 7.04 17.10
CA ARG A 307 -2.53 7.40 18.41
C ARG A 307 -3.99 7.83 18.34
N ARG A 308 -4.40 8.59 17.32
CA ARG A 308 -5.80 8.96 17.10
C ARG A 308 -6.69 7.75 16.83
N ALA A 309 -6.13 6.74 16.16
CA ALA A 309 -6.81 5.46 15.93
C ALA A 309 -6.89 4.58 17.20
N GLY A 310 -6.12 4.90 18.25
CA GLY A 310 -6.15 4.24 19.55
C GLY A 310 -5.33 2.95 19.63
N PHE A 311 -4.28 2.82 18.80
CA PHE A 311 -3.46 1.62 18.71
C PHE A 311 -2.00 1.83 19.14
N ASP A 312 -1.65 2.98 19.70
CA ASP A 312 -0.28 3.33 20.11
C ASP A 312 0.27 2.41 21.22
N ASP A 313 -0.58 1.90 22.10
CA ASP A 313 -0.18 0.94 23.14
C ASP A 313 -0.12 -0.52 22.64
N MET A 314 -0.52 -0.79 21.39
CA MET A 314 -0.70 -2.15 20.84
C MET A 314 0.36 -2.55 19.80
N ILE A 315 1.42 -1.76 19.63
CA ILE A 315 2.42 -1.93 18.56
C ILE A 315 3.78 -2.39 19.10
N ALA A 316 3.81 -3.52 19.80
CA ALA A 316 5.01 -4.00 20.50
C ALA A 316 6.18 -4.36 19.57
N ALA A 317 5.90 -4.80 18.33
CA ALA A 317 6.92 -5.01 17.30
C ALA A 317 7.37 -3.70 16.62
N GLY A 318 6.73 -2.58 16.93
CA GLY A 318 7.16 -1.24 16.52
C GLY A 318 6.75 -0.88 15.09
N LEU A 319 7.69 -0.29 14.34
CA LEU A 319 7.45 0.36 13.05
C LEU A 319 8.32 -0.24 11.94
N VAL A 320 7.71 -0.53 10.79
CA VAL A 320 8.42 -0.94 9.57
C VAL A 320 8.25 0.13 8.51
N LEU A 321 9.33 0.86 8.21
CA LEU A 321 9.35 1.92 7.20
C LEU A 321 9.67 1.35 5.82
N THR A 322 8.91 1.75 4.81
CA THR A 322 9.14 1.36 3.42
C THR A 322 8.81 2.50 2.45
N GLY A 323 8.80 2.23 1.15
CA GLY A 323 8.64 3.26 0.13
C GLY A 323 9.94 3.93 -0.27
N GLY A 324 9.87 4.83 -1.26
CA GLY A 324 11.07 5.47 -1.83
C GLY A 324 11.83 6.35 -0.83
N THR A 325 11.11 7.00 0.09
CA THR A 325 11.72 7.89 1.08
C THR A 325 12.40 7.12 2.21
N ALA A 326 12.03 5.86 2.46
CA ALA A 326 12.69 4.99 3.43
C ALA A 326 14.17 4.70 3.07
N SER A 327 14.58 4.96 1.83
CA SER A 327 15.98 4.90 1.42
C SER A 327 16.85 6.06 1.95
N LEU A 328 16.26 7.05 2.63
CA LEU A 328 17.00 8.19 3.18
C LEU A 328 17.86 7.73 4.37
N PRO A 329 19.21 7.88 4.32
CA PRO A 329 20.08 7.35 5.35
C PRO A 329 19.80 7.89 6.76
N GLY A 330 19.60 6.96 7.71
CA GLY A 330 19.34 7.22 9.13
C GLY A 330 17.87 7.44 9.50
N LEU A 331 16.94 7.26 8.56
CA LEU A 331 15.51 7.53 8.82
C LEU A 331 14.91 6.60 9.90
N ASP A 332 15.29 5.33 9.88
CA ASP A 332 14.93 4.35 10.90
C ASP A 332 15.47 4.72 12.29
N GLU A 333 16.74 5.09 12.38
CA GLU A 333 17.36 5.53 13.63
C GLU A 333 16.69 6.80 14.18
N LEU A 334 16.40 7.78 13.32
CA LEU A 334 15.68 8.99 13.70
C LEU A 334 14.26 8.65 14.21
N ALA A 335 13.55 7.78 13.51
CA ALA A 335 12.22 7.34 13.91
C ALA A 335 12.24 6.60 15.25
N GLU A 336 13.21 5.72 15.48
CA GLU A 336 13.37 5.02 16.76
C GLU A 336 13.64 6.00 17.92
N GLN A 337 14.46 7.02 17.69
CA GLN A 337 14.73 8.07 18.69
C GLN A 337 13.49 8.90 19.04
N LEU A 338 12.70 9.28 18.03
CA LEU A 338 11.50 10.10 18.21
C LEU A 338 10.36 9.31 18.86
N LEU A 339 10.11 8.10 18.37
CA LEU A 339 8.92 7.31 18.71
C LEU A 339 9.14 6.37 19.89
N ARG A 340 10.40 6.08 20.24
CA ARG A 340 10.78 5.18 21.35
C ARG A 340 10.18 3.77 21.23
N VAL A 341 10.02 3.30 20.01
CA VAL A 341 9.64 1.93 19.65
C VAL A 341 10.67 1.38 18.65
N PRO A 342 10.84 0.05 18.54
CA PRO A 342 11.71 -0.52 17.52
C PRO A 342 11.33 -0.04 16.12
N VAL A 343 12.31 0.37 15.31
CA VAL A 343 12.08 0.75 13.91
C VAL A 343 13.06 0.04 13.00
N ARG A 344 12.59 -0.42 11.84
CA ARG A 344 13.45 -0.95 10.78
C ARG A 344 12.98 -0.56 9.39
N ILE A 345 13.89 -0.61 8.42
CA ILE A 345 13.54 -0.53 7.00
C ILE A 345 13.01 -1.88 6.51
N GLY A 346 11.85 -1.85 5.86
CA GLY A 346 11.20 -2.98 5.22
C GLY A 346 11.64 -3.13 3.76
N LEU A 347 12.35 -4.23 3.48
CA LEU A 347 12.73 -4.63 2.12
C LEU A 347 11.76 -5.72 1.61
N PRO A 348 11.30 -5.63 0.35
CA PRO A 348 10.41 -6.64 -0.22
C PRO A 348 11.06 -8.02 -0.28
N LYS A 349 10.28 -9.05 0.06
CA LYS A 349 10.70 -10.47 0.04
C LYS A 349 9.71 -11.36 -0.72
N GLY A 350 10.14 -12.60 -0.94
CA GLY A 350 9.28 -13.68 -1.45
C GLY A 350 8.95 -13.59 -2.93
N VAL A 351 9.90 -13.06 -3.71
CA VAL A 351 9.96 -13.12 -5.17
C VAL A 351 11.38 -13.49 -5.59
N TYR A 352 11.54 -14.18 -6.72
CA TYR A 352 12.85 -14.54 -7.28
C TYR A 352 12.91 -14.30 -8.80
N GLY A 353 14.05 -14.60 -9.43
CA GLY A 353 14.31 -14.26 -10.84
C GLY A 353 14.89 -12.86 -10.94
N LEU A 354 14.12 -11.89 -11.43
CA LEU A 354 14.53 -10.47 -11.49
C LEU A 354 14.44 -9.74 -10.13
N ALA A 355 14.67 -10.44 -9.02
CA ALA A 355 14.46 -9.92 -7.67
C ALA A 355 15.37 -8.72 -7.33
N ASP A 356 16.61 -8.72 -7.81
CA ASP A 356 17.55 -7.61 -7.57
C ASP A 356 17.00 -6.26 -8.07
N ALA A 357 16.23 -6.28 -9.17
CA ALA A 357 15.64 -5.09 -9.76
C ALA A 357 14.54 -4.44 -8.89
N VAL A 358 14.00 -5.20 -7.92
CA VAL A 358 12.91 -4.77 -7.03
C VAL A 358 13.26 -4.93 -5.56
N SER A 359 14.54 -5.05 -5.22
CA SER A 359 15.01 -5.32 -3.84
C SER A 359 14.91 -4.12 -2.89
N GLY A 360 14.76 -2.90 -3.42
CA GLY A 360 14.69 -1.67 -2.62
C GLY A 360 13.31 -1.43 -1.99
N PRO A 361 13.22 -0.64 -0.91
CA PRO A 361 11.96 -0.36 -0.20
C PRO A 361 10.92 0.34 -1.09
N ALA A 362 11.37 1.05 -2.14
CA ALA A 362 10.51 1.69 -3.14
C ALA A 362 9.62 0.70 -3.94
N PHE A 363 9.85 -0.61 -3.82
CA PHE A 363 9.11 -1.64 -4.54
C PHE A 363 8.26 -2.53 -3.62
N ALA A 364 8.19 -2.23 -2.32
CA ALA A 364 7.40 -3.01 -1.36
C ALA A 364 5.93 -3.14 -1.77
N ALA A 365 5.26 -2.03 -2.13
CA ALA A 365 3.89 -2.08 -2.60
C ALA A 365 3.76 -2.89 -3.89
N SER A 366 4.66 -2.71 -4.86
CA SER A 366 4.62 -3.42 -6.14
C SER A 366 4.79 -4.94 -5.98
N VAL A 367 5.76 -5.38 -5.17
CA VAL A 367 5.98 -6.80 -4.86
C VAL A 367 4.83 -7.35 -4.01
N GLY A 368 4.34 -6.55 -3.08
CA GLY A 368 3.20 -6.86 -2.22
C GLY A 368 1.91 -7.11 -2.98
N LEU A 369 1.65 -6.31 -4.04
CA LEU A 369 0.54 -6.54 -4.97
C LEU A 369 0.63 -7.90 -5.65
N LEU A 370 1.81 -8.32 -6.11
CA LEU A 370 1.97 -9.65 -6.72
C LEU A 370 1.70 -10.77 -5.72
N ARG A 371 2.17 -10.62 -4.48
CA ARG A 371 1.88 -11.58 -3.40
C ARG A 371 0.38 -11.63 -3.13
N TRP A 372 -0.26 -10.47 -3.00
CA TRP A 372 -1.72 -10.37 -2.82
C TRP A 372 -2.49 -11.06 -3.96
N ALA A 373 -2.08 -10.82 -5.20
CA ALA A 373 -2.66 -11.46 -6.39
C ALA A 373 -2.52 -12.97 -6.33
N ALA A 374 -1.33 -13.48 -6.00
CA ALA A 374 -1.05 -14.91 -5.93
C ALA A 374 -1.87 -15.63 -4.84
N TYR A 375 -2.06 -14.98 -3.69
CA TYR A 375 -2.93 -15.48 -2.62
C TYR A 375 -4.41 -15.49 -3.04
N THR A 376 -4.86 -14.46 -3.75
CA THR A 376 -6.27 -14.31 -4.16
C THR A 376 -6.65 -15.30 -5.28
N ASP A 377 -5.75 -15.50 -6.25
CA ASP A 377 -5.96 -16.39 -7.40
C ASP A 377 -5.69 -17.88 -7.07
N GLY A 378 -5.31 -18.19 -5.83
CA GLY A 378 -5.24 -19.56 -5.30
C GLY A 378 -4.04 -20.40 -5.77
N GLY A 379 -3.02 -19.79 -6.38
CA GLY A 379 -1.84 -20.49 -6.91
C GLY A 379 -0.67 -20.63 -5.92
N PHE A 380 -0.70 -19.94 -4.78
CA PHE A 380 0.44 -19.83 -3.86
C PHE A 380 0.22 -20.66 -2.58
N GLU A 381 1.10 -21.64 -2.34
CA GLU A 381 1.18 -22.47 -1.11
C GLU A 381 2.35 -22.08 -0.19
N GLY A 382 2.86 -20.84 -0.24
CA GLY A 382 3.75 -20.37 0.84
C GLY A 382 2.99 -20.30 2.16
N GLU A 383 3.67 -20.50 3.31
CA GLU A 383 3.07 -20.56 4.67
C GLU A 383 1.86 -19.64 4.76
N ALA A 384 0.67 -20.23 4.58
CA ALA A 384 -0.56 -19.51 4.72
C ALA A 384 -0.52 -18.88 6.12
N PRO A 385 -0.90 -17.62 6.29
CA PRO A 385 -1.31 -17.17 7.60
C PRO A 385 -2.28 -18.24 8.12
N ARG A 386 -2.04 -18.81 9.31
CA ARG A 386 -2.90 -19.84 9.91
C ARG A 386 -4.32 -19.34 10.26
N GLY A 387 -4.82 -18.33 9.56
CA GLY A 387 -6.21 -17.93 9.47
C GLY A 387 -6.56 -17.83 7.99
N GLY A 388 -7.60 -18.55 7.56
CA GLY A 388 -8.06 -18.60 6.18
C GLY A 388 -8.45 -17.23 5.62
N ARG A 389 -7.45 -16.46 5.18
CA ARG A 389 -7.64 -15.29 4.33
C ARG A 389 -7.69 -15.74 2.89
N ARG A 390 -8.83 -16.33 2.49
CA ARG A 390 -9.32 -15.97 1.17
C ARG A 390 -9.76 -14.53 1.31
N ALA A 391 -9.04 -13.60 0.68
CA ALA A 391 -9.65 -12.32 0.35
C ALA A 391 -10.88 -12.68 -0.47
N PHE A 392 -12.04 -12.70 0.17
CA PHE A 392 -13.29 -12.83 -0.54
C PHE A 392 -13.39 -11.52 -1.33
N ALA A 393 -12.93 -11.54 -2.57
CA ALA A 393 -13.32 -10.57 -3.57
C ALA A 393 -14.83 -10.54 -3.52
N ALA A 394 -15.39 -9.47 -2.93
CA ALA A 394 -16.82 -9.36 -2.71
C ALA A 394 -17.49 -9.63 -4.05
N GLY A 395 -18.29 -10.71 -4.11
CA GLY A 395 -18.70 -11.36 -5.34
C GLY A 395 -19.04 -10.42 -6.50
N GLY A 396 -18.44 -10.75 -7.65
CA GLY A 396 -18.59 -10.12 -8.94
C GLY A 396 -17.33 -9.35 -9.34
N THR A 397 -16.77 -9.68 -10.51
CA THR A 397 -15.80 -8.82 -11.19
C THR A 397 -16.36 -7.40 -11.25
N LEU A 398 -15.51 -6.37 -11.14
CA LEU A 398 -15.92 -4.96 -11.24
C LEU A 398 -16.82 -4.74 -12.48
N TRP A 399 -16.55 -5.50 -13.55
CA TRP A 399 -17.34 -5.59 -14.77
C TRP A 399 -18.76 -6.15 -14.61
N GLU A 400 -18.97 -7.21 -13.82
CA GLU A 400 -20.32 -7.73 -13.51
C GLU A 400 -21.15 -6.76 -12.64
N ARG A 401 -20.48 -5.92 -11.85
CA ARG A 401 -21.10 -4.84 -11.06
C ARG A 401 -21.44 -3.64 -11.95
N LEU A 402 -20.55 -3.27 -12.88
CA LEU A 402 -20.78 -2.23 -13.90
C LEU A 402 -21.90 -2.62 -14.89
N GLN A 403 -21.94 -3.87 -15.34
CA GLN A 403 -22.98 -4.41 -16.22
C GLN A 403 -24.35 -4.45 -15.54
N ARG A 404 -24.41 -4.75 -14.23
CA ARG A 404 -25.65 -4.66 -13.44
C ARG A 404 -26.18 -3.23 -13.40
N TRP A 405 -25.31 -2.24 -13.33
CA TRP A 405 -25.68 -0.83 -13.31
C TRP A 405 -26.13 -0.32 -14.69
N LEU A 406 -25.45 -0.72 -15.77
CA LEU A 406 -25.84 -0.41 -17.16
C LEU A 406 -27.22 -0.97 -17.52
N LYS A 407 -27.61 -2.15 -16.98
CA LYS A 407 -28.95 -2.71 -17.17
C LYS A 407 -30.06 -1.96 -16.41
N MET A 408 -29.73 -1.13 -15.41
CA MET A 408 -30.72 -0.31 -14.68
C MET A 408 -30.97 1.06 -15.32
N LEU A 409 -30.15 1.48 -16.30
CA LEU A 409 -30.26 2.76 -17.00
C LEU A 409 -30.96 2.68 -18.37
N ILE A 410 -31.41 1.49 -18.77
CA ILE A 410 -32.24 1.32 -19.98
C ILE A 410 -33.71 1.35 -19.52
N PRO A 411 -34.51 2.37 -19.90
CA PRO A 411 -35.95 2.33 -19.68
C PRO A 411 -36.54 1.16 -20.46
N GLN A 412 -37.50 0.43 -19.87
CA GLN A 412 -38.33 -0.51 -20.64
C GLN A 412 -39.14 0.21 -21.72
#